data_AF-R1DTJ4-F1
#
_entry.id   AF-R1DTJ4-F1
#
_cell.length_a   1.000
_cell.length_b   1.000
_cell.length_c   1.000
_cell.angle_alpha   90.00
_cell.angle_beta   90.00
_cell.angle_gamma   90.00
#
_symmetry.space_group_name_H-M   'P 1'
#
loop_
_entity.id
_entity.type
_entity.pdbx_description
1 polymer ?
#
loop_
_entity_poly.entity_id
_entity_poly.type
_entity_poly.pdbx_seq_one_letter_code
_entity_poly.pdbx_strand_id
1 'polypeptide(L)'
;FDGASWTRWTSHNWQYPLVAVGLYLAGVPAMQAFMAARDPIRLQRLTALWNFGLSAFSWAGAAVVVPHLLSNPDSGLLREGFHASICSHASSYGCGWVGFFVAAFIYSKFAELIDTLLLLLRKAPVITLHWYHHATVLLYCWHSYSARIGTGIWFAAMNYSVHAVMYAYFGLTQCGPAGKRFAKRFSMLITLMQLAQMVVGIAVTVASLAYQARGQTCYVPIVNSFLGLLMYASYFVLFFVLFCNLYLRKKDRHGEGRANGSPVPPSPPKAASPADRFEGWAVKYDELEMLTASASEAMNDVCLPQGDALAPKRKVA
;
A
#
# COMPACT_ATOMS: atom_id res chain seq x y z
N PHE A 1 -2.38 21.85 -19.53
CA PHE A 1 -1.38 21.03 -18.80
C PHE A 1 -0.54 20.27 -19.81
N ASP A 2 0.79 20.36 -19.70
CA ASP A 2 1.74 19.67 -20.59
C ASP A 2 2.48 18.57 -19.82
N GLY A 3 2.06 17.31 -19.99
CA GLY A 3 2.71 16.19 -19.33
C GLY A 3 4.14 15.93 -19.79
N ALA A 4 4.57 16.37 -20.98
CA ALA A 4 5.95 16.18 -21.42
C ALA A 4 6.93 16.99 -20.55
N SER A 5 6.59 18.25 -20.27
CA SER A 5 7.39 19.09 -19.37
C SER A 5 7.42 18.53 -17.94
N TRP A 6 6.28 18.06 -17.42
CA TRP A 6 6.19 17.52 -16.06
C TRP A 6 6.91 16.17 -15.90
N THR A 7 6.78 15.26 -16.86
CA THR A 7 7.51 13.98 -16.85
C THR A 7 9.02 14.20 -16.96
N ARG A 8 9.46 15.14 -17.81
CA ARG A 8 10.88 15.52 -17.92
C ARG A 8 11.39 16.11 -16.61
N TRP A 9 10.66 17.05 -16.00
CA TRP A 9 11.04 17.61 -14.70
C TRP A 9 11.15 16.51 -13.64
N THR A 10 10.18 15.60 -13.57
CA THR A 10 10.21 14.46 -12.63
C THR A 10 11.45 13.59 -12.83
N SER A 11 11.81 13.30 -14.10
CA SER A 11 12.97 12.47 -14.42
C SER A 11 14.32 13.09 -14.00
N HIS A 12 14.40 14.41 -13.93
CA HIS A 12 15.62 15.11 -13.50
C HIS A 12 15.72 15.33 -11.99
N ASN A 13 14.64 15.09 -11.23
CA ASN A 13 14.51 15.55 -9.86
C ASN A 13 14.35 14.42 -8.82
N TRP A 14 15.11 13.34 -8.96
CA TRP A 14 15.07 12.17 -8.08
C TRP A 14 15.42 12.44 -6.62
N GLN A 15 16.05 13.57 -6.31
CA GLN A 15 16.34 13.96 -4.94
C GLN A 15 15.07 14.11 -4.10
N TYR A 16 13.95 14.58 -4.66
CA TYR A 16 12.73 14.80 -3.86
C TYR A 16 12.11 13.52 -3.32
N PRO A 17 11.81 12.48 -4.12
CA PRO A 17 11.23 11.25 -3.60
C PRO A 17 12.20 10.51 -2.66
N LEU A 18 13.51 10.54 -2.95
CA LEU A 18 14.51 9.87 -2.12
C LEU A 18 14.66 10.55 -0.76
N VAL A 19 14.74 11.88 -0.73
CA VAL A 19 14.79 12.64 0.52
C VAL A 19 13.49 12.47 1.30
N ALA A 20 12.32 12.53 0.64
CA ALA A 20 11.05 12.34 1.32
C ALA A 20 10.92 10.95 1.95
N VAL A 21 11.33 9.89 1.25
CA VAL A 21 11.33 8.52 1.82
C VAL A 21 12.37 8.37 2.92
N GLY A 22 13.57 8.94 2.77
CA GLY A 22 14.58 8.93 3.83
C GLY A 22 14.08 9.62 5.12
N LEU A 23 13.48 10.81 4.97
CA LEU A 23 12.84 11.53 6.08
C LEU A 23 11.65 10.77 6.65
N TYR A 24 10.87 10.08 5.81
CA TYR A 24 9.74 9.27 6.24
C TYR A 24 10.19 8.08 7.09
N LEU A 25 11.16 7.29 6.60
CA LEU A 25 11.66 6.10 7.29
C LEU A 25 12.40 6.44 8.59
N ALA A 26 13.15 7.55 8.63
CA ALA A 26 13.75 8.04 9.87
C ALA A 26 12.72 8.70 10.80
N GLY A 27 11.73 9.39 10.22
CA GLY A 27 10.71 10.15 10.93
C GLY A 27 9.70 9.29 11.67
N VAL A 28 9.34 8.11 11.14
CA VAL A 28 8.41 7.17 11.80
C VAL A 28 8.91 6.76 13.19
N PRO A 29 10.10 6.13 13.36
CA PRO A 29 10.60 5.74 14.68
C PRO A 29 10.91 6.94 15.56
N ALA A 30 11.45 8.03 15.00
CA ALA A 30 11.72 9.25 15.76
C ALA A 30 10.43 9.85 16.36
N MET A 31 9.36 9.88 15.59
CA MET A 31 8.06 10.38 16.05
C MET A 31 7.39 9.41 17.03
N GLN A 32 7.54 8.09 16.85
CA GLN A 32 7.07 7.10 17.84
C GLN A 32 7.76 7.31 19.19
N ALA A 33 9.09 7.47 19.20
CA ALA A 33 9.86 7.77 20.42
C ALA A 33 9.46 9.11 21.04
N PHE A 34 9.27 10.15 20.22
CA PHE A 34 8.80 11.47 20.66
C PHE A 34 7.40 11.40 21.29
N MET A 35 6.49 10.65 20.68
CA MET A 35 5.12 10.51 21.19
C MET A 35 5.03 9.55 22.37
N ALA A 36 6.00 8.65 22.60
CA ALA A 36 5.98 7.70 23.72
C ALA A 36 5.73 8.40 25.06
N ALA A 37 6.42 9.51 25.32
CA ALA A 37 6.32 10.31 26.55
C ALA A 37 5.14 11.30 26.60
N ARG A 38 4.26 11.35 25.59
CA ARG A 38 3.18 12.36 25.45
C ARG A 38 1.80 11.74 25.37
N ASP A 39 0.77 12.50 25.71
CA ASP A 39 -0.62 12.04 25.49
C ASP A 39 -1.02 12.09 24.00
N PRO A 40 -1.96 11.23 23.56
CA PRO A 40 -2.45 11.24 22.20
C PRO A 40 -3.17 12.55 21.87
N ILE A 41 -2.82 13.16 20.74
CA ILE A 41 -3.37 14.46 20.32
C ILE A 41 -4.75 14.24 19.67
N ARG A 42 -5.76 14.99 20.14
CA ARG A 42 -7.13 14.93 19.62
C ARG A 42 -7.25 15.67 18.28
N LEU A 43 -6.93 14.98 17.19
CA LEU A 43 -6.96 15.52 15.82
C LEU A 43 -8.15 15.03 14.97
N GLN A 44 -9.22 14.52 15.59
CA GLN A 44 -10.33 13.86 14.88
C GLN A 44 -10.93 14.71 13.74
N ARG A 45 -11.18 16.00 13.97
CA ARG A 45 -11.74 16.91 12.94
C ARG A 45 -10.76 17.12 11.79
N LEU A 46 -9.48 17.30 12.10
CA LEU A 46 -8.43 17.45 11.09
C LEU A 46 -8.28 16.17 10.27
N THR A 47 -8.24 15.00 10.93
CA THR A 47 -8.21 13.70 10.26
C THR A 47 -9.46 13.49 9.39
N ALA A 48 -10.65 13.88 9.86
CA ALA A 48 -11.88 13.79 9.08
C ALA A 48 -11.79 14.65 7.82
N LEU A 49 -11.42 15.93 7.96
CA LEU A 49 -11.31 16.87 6.85
C LEU A 49 -10.26 16.42 5.83
N TRP A 50 -9.12 15.94 6.31
CA TRP A 50 -8.05 15.38 5.49
C TRP A 50 -8.53 14.20 4.65
N ASN A 51 -9.16 13.21 5.29
CA ASN A 51 -9.69 12.03 4.59
C ASN A 51 -10.80 12.41 3.59
N PHE A 52 -11.72 13.30 3.95
CA PHE A 52 -12.74 13.75 2.99
C PHE A 52 -12.14 14.56 1.84
N GLY A 53 -11.09 15.34 2.09
CA GLY A 53 -10.33 16.05 1.07
C GLY A 53 -9.68 15.09 0.07
N LEU A 54 -8.96 14.06 0.57
CA LEU A 54 -8.36 13.03 -0.28
C LEU A 54 -9.40 12.20 -1.03
N SER A 55 -10.56 11.93 -0.41
CA SER A 55 -11.68 11.28 -1.08
C SER A 55 -12.23 12.12 -2.23
N ALA A 56 -12.48 13.42 -2.01
CA ALA A 56 -12.96 14.32 -3.04
C ALA A 56 -11.95 14.48 -4.19
N PHE A 57 -10.66 14.64 -3.85
CA PHE A 57 -9.57 14.62 -4.82
C PHE A 57 -9.57 13.35 -5.67
N SER A 58 -9.75 12.19 -5.02
CA SER A 58 -9.73 10.90 -5.70
C SER A 58 -10.97 10.69 -6.58
N TRP A 59 -12.14 11.16 -6.15
CA TRP A 59 -13.36 11.16 -6.98
C TRP A 59 -13.22 12.05 -8.21
N ALA A 60 -12.64 13.25 -8.05
CA ALA A 60 -12.38 14.15 -9.18
C ALA A 60 -11.39 13.52 -10.17
N GLY A 61 -10.32 12.89 -9.67
CA GLY A 61 -9.38 12.14 -10.50
C GLY A 61 -10.02 10.97 -11.22
N ALA A 62 -10.80 10.14 -10.51
CA ALA A 62 -11.52 9.02 -11.11
C ALA A 62 -12.49 9.47 -12.20
N ALA A 63 -13.26 10.55 -11.97
CA ALA A 63 -14.22 11.08 -12.92
C ALA A 63 -13.60 11.57 -14.24
N VAL A 64 -12.30 11.90 -14.24
CA VAL A 64 -11.57 12.32 -15.44
C VAL A 64 -10.80 11.15 -16.06
N VAL A 65 -10.07 10.38 -15.25
CA VAL A 65 -9.14 9.35 -15.73
C VAL A 65 -9.88 8.08 -16.16
N VAL A 66 -10.93 7.66 -15.45
CA VAL A 66 -11.65 6.41 -15.76
C VAL A 66 -12.38 6.49 -17.12
N PRO A 67 -13.15 7.56 -17.45
CA PRO A 67 -13.77 7.65 -18.77
C PRO A 67 -12.75 7.72 -19.90
N HIS A 68 -11.60 8.36 -19.69
CA HIS A 68 -10.51 8.36 -20.66
C HIS A 68 -9.95 6.96 -20.89
N LEU A 69 -9.68 6.21 -19.82
CA LEU A 69 -9.22 4.82 -19.91
C LEU A 69 -10.22 3.94 -20.67
N LEU A 70 -11.52 4.14 -20.46
CA LEU A 70 -12.55 3.29 -21.07
C LEU A 70 -12.85 3.66 -22.52
N SER A 71 -12.95 4.96 -22.82
CA SER A 71 -13.62 5.44 -24.04
C SER A 71 -12.77 6.36 -24.92
N ASN A 72 -11.48 6.57 -24.61
CA ASN A 72 -10.59 7.35 -25.46
C ASN A 72 -10.55 6.76 -26.89
N PRO A 73 -10.73 7.57 -27.95
CA PRO A 73 -10.65 7.08 -29.33
C PRO A 73 -9.34 6.35 -29.67
N ASP A 74 -8.20 6.77 -29.11
CA ASP A 74 -6.90 6.26 -29.55
C ASP A 74 -6.37 5.08 -28.71
N SER A 75 -6.92 4.87 -27.51
CA SER A 75 -6.41 3.87 -26.56
C SER A 75 -7.43 3.41 -25.52
N GLY A 76 -8.72 3.68 -25.74
CA GLY A 76 -9.77 3.31 -24.81
C GLY A 76 -9.99 1.80 -24.80
N LEU A 77 -10.13 1.22 -23.61
CA LEU A 77 -10.38 -0.21 -23.42
C LEU A 77 -11.61 -0.71 -24.20
N LEU A 78 -12.69 0.07 -24.24
CA LEU A 78 -13.95 -0.30 -24.88
C LEU A 78 -13.98 -0.01 -26.39
N ARG A 79 -13.01 0.76 -26.90
CA ARG A 79 -12.94 1.15 -28.32
C ARG A 79 -11.87 0.38 -29.08
N GLU A 80 -10.64 0.46 -28.60
CA GLU A 80 -9.45 -0.11 -29.26
C GLU A 80 -9.03 -1.45 -28.62
N GLY A 81 -9.59 -1.79 -27.46
CA GLY A 81 -9.36 -3.06 -26.77
C GLY A 81 -8.22 -3.03 -25.75
N PHE A 82 -7.99 -4.19 -25.14
CA PHE A 82 -7.11 -4.32 -23.97
C PHE A 82 -5.64 -4.01 -24.29
N HIS A 83 -5.12 -4.46 -25.44
CA HIS A 83 -3.74 -4.17 -25.86
C HIS A 83 -3.49 -2.67 -25.98
N ALA A 84 -4.32 -1.95 -26.73
CA ALA A 84 -4.17 -0.49 -26.91
C ALA A 84 -4.28 0.27 -25.58
N SER A 85 -5.14 -0.16 -24.66
CA SER A 85 -5.27 0.50 -23.35
C SER A 85 -4.06 0.37 -22.42
N ILE A 86 -3.22 -0.64 -22.64
CA ILE A 86 -2.04 -0.95 -21.81
C ILE A 86 -0.76 -0.45 -22.48
N CYS A 87 -0.67 -0.69 -23.78
CA CYS A 87 0.57 -0.61 -24.53
C CYS A 87 0.73 0.69 -25.32
N SER A 88 -0.28 1.56 -25.35
CA SER A 88 -0.17 2.89 -25.99
C SER A 88 0.80 3.82 -25.26
N HIS A 89 1.42 4.71 -26.03
CA HIS A 89 2.40 5.66 -25.51
C HIS A 89 1.75 6.64 -24.54
N ALA A 90 2.43 7.03 -23.45
CA ALA A 90 1.88 7.92 -22.42
C ALA A 90 1.46 9.31 -22.93
N SER A 91 1.81 9.70 -24.15
CA SER A 91 1.23 10.90 -24.79
C SER A 91 -0.28 10.78 -25.02
N SER A 92 -0.85 9.57 -25.08
CA SER A 92 -2.29 9.36 -25.26
C SER A 92 -3.13 9.87 -24.10
N TYR A 93 -2.53 10.10 -22.93
CA TYR A 93 -3.19 10.61 -21.74
C TYR A 93 -2.39 11.68 -20.98
N GLY A 94 -1.20 12.03 -21.44
CA GLY A 94 -0.30 12.98 -20.76
C GLY A 94 -0.69 14.46 -20.92
N CYS A 95 -1.67 14.78 -21.75
CA CYS A 95 -2.06 16.17 -22.04
C CYS A 95 -3.42 16.53 -21.42
N GLY A 96 -3.67 17.82 -21.27
CA GLY A 96 -4.97 18.33 -20.82
C GLY A 96 -5.33 17.92 -19.39
N TRP A 97 -6.63 17.80 -19.11
CA TRP A 97 -7.13 17.47 -17.77
C TRP A 97 -6.69 16.08 -17.30
N VAL A 98 -6.66 15.10 -18.19
CA VAL A 98 -6.22 13.73 -17.86
C VAL A 98 -4.75 13.74 -17.45
N GLY A 99 -3.89 14.42 -18.21
CA GLY A 99 -2.49 14.59 -17.86
C GLY A 99 -2.29 15.27 -16.50
N PHE A 100 -3.10 16.30 -16.22
CA PHE A 100 -3.07 16.98 -14.93
C PHE A 100 -3.42 16.02 -13.78
N PHE A 101 -4.50 15.26 -13.88
CA PHE A 101 -4.90 14.32 -12.83
C PHE A 101 -3.92 13.15 -12.71
N VAL A 102 -3.31 12.68 -13.80
CA VAL A 102 -2.22 11.68 -13.70
C VAL A 102 -1.02 12.27 -12.96
N ALA A 103 -0.59 13.49 -13.28
CA ALA A 103 0.49 14.13 -12.54
C ALA A 103 0.13 14.35 -11.07
N ALA A 104 -1.08 14.84 -10.79
CA ALA A 104 -1.58 15.04 -9.44
C ALA A 104 -1.61 13.74 -8.65
N PHE A 105 -1.95 12.61 -9.26
CA PHE A 105 -1.88 11.27 -8.66
C PHE A 105 -0.45 10.89 -8.24
N ILE A 106 0.56 11.22 -9.06
CA ILE A 106 1.96 10.94 -8.72
C ILE A 106 2.40 11.79 -7.52
N TYR A 107 2.08 13.09 -7.54
CA TYR A 107 2.46 14.00 -6.46
C TYR A 107 1.63 13.83 -5.19
N SER A 108 0.41 13.28 -5.28
CA SER A 108 -0.40 13.00 -4.09
C SER A 108 0.28 12.02 -3.15
N LYS A 109 1.21 11.18 -3.63
CA LYS A 109 1.96 10.24 -2.78
C LYS A 109 2.81 10.94 -1.72
N PHE A 110 3.27 12.16 -1.96
CA PHE A 110 3.90 12.99 -0.93
C PHE A 110 2.88 13.45 0.11
N ALA A 111 1.70 13.89 -0.33
CA ALA A 111 0.63 14.30 0.56
C ALA A 111 0.16 13.14 1.45
N GLU A 112 0.01 11.94 0.88
CA GLU A 112 -0.39 10.71 1.57
C GLU A 112 0.58 10.31 2.70
N LEU A 113 1.83 10.82 2.74
CA LEU A 113 2.72 10.63 3.90
C LEU A 113 2.15 11.25 5.19
N ILE A 114 1.31 12.27 5.07
CA ILE A 114 0.61 12.92 6.19
C ILE A 114 -0.33 11.93 6.90
N ASP A 115 -0.83 10.89 6.23
CA ASP A 115 -1.65 9.86 6.87
C ASP A 115 -0.89 9.20 8.03
N THR A 116 0.38 8.90 7.81
CA THR A 116 1.27 8.31 8.82
C THR A 116 1.50 9.29 9.97
N LEU A 117 1.72 10.57 9.66
CA LEU A 117 1.88 11.60 10.69
C LEU A 117 0.61 11.72 11.56
N LEU A 118 -0.57 11.72 10.96
CA LEU A 118 -1.85 11.77 11.68
C LEU A 118 -2.06 10.54 12.58
N LEU A 119 -1.63 9.36 12.14
CA LEU A 119 -1.66 8.14 12.96
C LEU A 119 -0.71 8.26 14.16
N LEU A 120 0.54 8.66 13.91
CA LEU A 120 1.58 8.81 14.94
C LEU A 120 1.19 9.82 16.03
N LEU A 121 0.67 11.00 15.64
CA LEU A 121 0.23 12.04 16.59
C LEU A 121 -0.95 11.58 17.45
N ARG A 122 -1.73 10.61 16.99
CA ARG A 122 -2.86 10.03 17.72
C ARG A 122 -2.48 8.77 18.51
N LYS A 123 -1.21 8.36 18.47
CA LYS A 123 -0.74 7.06 18.97
C LYS A 123 -1.50 5.87 18.39
N ALA A 124 -2.00 6.01 17.15
CA ALA A 124 -2.52 4.88 16.41
C ALA A 124 -1.33 4.08 15.86
N PRO A 125 -1.41 2.74 15.86
CA PRO A 125 -0.28 1.93 15.44
C PRO A 125 -0.10 1.99 13.92
N VAL A 126 1.17 2.01 13.51
CA VAL A 126 1.58 2.06 12.11
C VAL A 126 2.03 0.66 11.70
N ILE A 127 1.14 -0.12 11.09
CA ILE A 127 1.44 -1.49 10.66
C ILE A 127 2.48 -1.54 9.53
N THR A 128 3.17 -2.67 9.39
CA THR A 128 4.17 -2.90 8.33
C THR A 128 3.63 -2.60 6.94
N LEU A 129 2.41 -3.07 6.64
CA LEU A 129 1.74 -2.82 5.37
C LEU A 129 1.64 -1.32 5.05
N HIS A 130 1.38 -0.47 6.06
CA HIS A 130 1.15 0.95 5.88
C HIS A 130 2.44 1.67 5.47
N TRP A 131 3.48 1.59 6.31
CA TRP A 131 4.71 2.32 6.03
C TRP A 131 5.44 1.78 4.81
N TYR A 132 5.43 0.46 4.62
CA TYR A 132 6.00 -0.18 3.44
C TYR A 132 5.32 0.34 2.18
N HIS A 133 3.98 0.26 2.13
CA HIS A 133 3.18 0.74 1.01
C HIS A 133 3.46 2.21 0.66
N HIS A 134 3.40 3.11 1.64
CA HIS A 134 3.59 4.55 1.39
C HIS A 134 5.00 4.87 0.87
N ALA A 135 6.03 4.18 1.37
CA ALA A 135 7.39 4.35 0.87
C ALA A 135 7.54 3.83 -0.56
N THR A 136 7.13 2.58 -0.82
CA THR A 136 7.35 1.93 -2.12
C THR A 136 6.47 2.51 -3.23
N VAL A 137 5.20 2.86 -2.94
CA VAL A 137 4.31 3.46 -3.95
C VAL A 137 4.79 4.84 -4.38
N LEU A 138 5.37 5.63 -3.47
CA LEU A 138 5.92 6.95 -3.80
C LEU A 138 7.08 6.81 -4.79
N LEU A 139 8.05 5.93 -4.49
CA LEU A 139 9.19 5.67 -5.38
C LEU A 139 8.73 5.09 -6.73
N TYR A 140 7.80 4.14 -6.70
CA TYR A 140 7.30 3.50 -7.92
C TYR A 140 6.52 4.47 -8.81
N CYS A 141 5.65 5.31 -8.24
CA CYS A 141 4.94 6.36 -8.99
C CYS A 141 5.92 7.34 -9.62
N TRP A 142 6.94 7.79 -8.88
CA TRP A 142 7.98 8.68 -9.42
C TRP A 142 8.74 8.05 -10.59
N HIS A 143 9.19 6.80 -10.42
CA HIS A 143 9.86 6.02 -11.44
C HIS A 143 8.99 5.86 -12.70
N SER A 144 7.74 5.43 -12.50
CA SER A 144 6.78 5.16 -13.57
C SER A 144 6.43 6.39 -14.39
N TYR A 145 6.26 7.54 -13.72
CA TYR A 145 5.99 8.81 -14.39
C TYR A 145 7.19 9.30 -15.18
N SER A 146 8.40 9.16 -14.63
CA SER A 146 9.65 9.46 -15.32
C SER A 146 9.86 8.56 -16.55
N ALA A 147 9.50 7.29 -16.44
CA ALA A 147 9.59 6.29 -17.51
C ALA A 147 8.46 6.37 -18.55
N ARG A 148 7.46 7.24 -18.35
CA ARG A 148 6.34 7.50 -19.29
C ARG A 148 5.65 6.21 -19.76
N ILE A 149 5.39 5.31 -18.83
CA ILE A 149 4.84 3.97 -19.11
C ILE A 149 3.40 4.04 -19.61
N GLY A 150 3.00 3.21 -20.57
CA GLY A 150 1.60 3.14 -21.04
C GLY A 150 0.60 2.65 -19.98
N THR A 151 1.01 1.72 -19.12
CA THR A 151 0.18 1.16 -18.03
C THR A 151 -0.14 2.15 -16.91
N GLY A 152 0.48 3.34 -16.91
CA GLY A 152 0.33 4.31 -15.84
C GLY A 152 -1.10 4.79 -15.65
N ILE A 153 -1.87 4.91 -16.73
CA ILE A 153 -3.29 5.30 -16.67
C ILE A 153 -4.15 4.26 -15.96
N TRP A 154 -3.89 2.96 -16.15
CA TRP A 154 -4.57 1.88 -15.44
C TRP A 154 -4.32 1.98 -13.94
N PHE A 155 -3.06 2.16 -13.56
CA PHE A 155 -2.68 2.28 -12.14
C PHE A 155 -3.31 3.51 -11.48
N ALA A 156 -3.33 4.65 -12.17
CA ALA A 156 -3.99 5.86 -11.70
C ALA A 156 -5.52 5.67 -11.57
N ALA A 157 -6.18 5.14 -12.61
CA ALA A 157 -7.62 4.94 -12.64
C ALA A 157 -8.12 4.04 -11.50
N MET A 158 -7.47 2.87 -11.32
CA MET A 158 -7.86 1.94 -10.27
C MET A 158 -7.54 2.48 -8.87
N ASN A 159 -6.38 3.11 -8.68
CA ASN A 159 -6.03 3.69 -7.39
C ASN A 159 -7.00 4.81 -7.01
N TYR A 160 -7.30 5.73 -7.93
CA TYR A 160 -8.28 6.79 -7.68
C TYR A 160 -9.65 6.23 -7.29
N SER A 161 -10.12 5.20 -8.00
CA SER A 161 -11.42 4.59 -7.71
C SER A 161 -11.47 3.96 -6.31
N VAL A 162 -10.42 3.23 -5.93
CA VAL A 162 -10.37 2.58 -4.61
C VAL A 162 -10.10 3.59 -3.49
N HIS A 163 -9.18 4.54 -3.69
CA HIS A 163 -8.85 5.58 -2.71
C HIS A 163 -10.03 6.52 -2.47
N ALA A 164 -10.83 6.84 -3.49
CA ALA A 164 -12.05 7.62 -3.34
C ALA A 164 -13.00 7.01 -2.29
N VAL A 165 -13.21 5.70 -2.35
CA VAL A 165 -14.07 4.96 -1.42
C VAL A 165 -13.39 4.72 -0.08
N MET A 166 -12.10 4.35 -0.08
CA MET A 166 -11.32 4.08 1.13
C MET A 166 -11.21 5.33 2.02
N TYR A 167 -10.88 6.49 1.46
CA TYR A 167 -10.77 7.73 2.23
C TYR A 167 -12.14 8.25 2.68
N ALA A 168 -13.21 8.05 1.89
CA ALA A 168 -14.57 8.34 2.36
C ALA A 168 -14.91 7.48 3.60
N TYR A 169 -14.58 6.19 3.55
CA TYR A 169 -14.73 5.28 4.69
C TYR A 169 -13.96 5.79 5.91
N PHE A 170 -12.68 6.15 5.77
CA PHE A 170 -11.89 6.66 6.89
C PHE A 170 -12.42 7.99 7.42
N GLY A 171 -12.86 8.91 6.57
CA GLY A 171 -13.52 10.14 6.98
C GLY A 171 -14.77 9.87 7.83
N LEU A 172 -15.63 8.94 7.39
CA LEU A 172 -16.84 8.54 8.13
C LEU A 172 -16.53 7.93 9.50
N THR A 173 -15.41 7.20 9.65
CA THR A 173 -15.01 6.67 10.97
C THR A 173 -14.67 7.75 11.99
N GLN A 174 -14.38 8.98 11.54
CA GLN A 174 -14.07 10.13 12.40
C GLN A 174 -15.31 10.96 12.78
N CYS A 175 -16.47 10.74 12.15
CA CYS A 175 -17.72 11.46 12.40
C CYS A 175 -18.51 10.97 13.64
N GLY A 176 -17.81 10.43 14.65
CA GLY A 176 -18.41 9.95 15.90
C GLY A 176 -18.99 8.52 15.84
N PRO A 177 -19.71 8.09 16.89
CA PRO A 177 -20.13 6.69 17.06
C PRO A 177 -21.08 6.19 15.97
N ALA A 178 -21.97 7.05 15.47
CA ALA A 178 -22.91 6.70 14.40
C ALA A 178 -22.17 6.45 13.07
N GLY A 179 -21.26 7.37 12.70
CA GLY A 179 -20.40 7.22 11.53
C GLY A 179 -19.54 5.96 11.58
N LYS A 180 -18.89 5.69 12.72
CA LYS A 180 -18.09 4.47 12.94
C LYS A 180 -18.94 3.19 12.78
N ARG A 181 -20.17 3.16 13.30
CA ARG A 181 -21.08 2.00 13.14
C ARG A 181 -21.51 1.78 11.69
N PHE A 182 -21.80 2.86 10.96
CA PHE A 182 -22.16 2.78 9.55
C PHE A 182 -20.98 2.30 8.71
N ALA A 183 -19.82 2.94 8.85
CA ALA A 183 -18.59 2.58 8.13
C ALA A 183 -18.25 1.10 8.33
N LYS A 184 -18.33 0.59 9.57
CA LYS A 184 -18.03 -0.81 9.91
C LYS A 184 -18.72 -1.84 8.99
N ARG A 185 -19.95 -1.58 8.55
CA ARG A 185 -20.70 -2.49 7.64
C ARG A 185 -19.99 -2.68 6.29
N PHE A 186 -19.24 -1.69 5.85
CA PHE A 186 -18.54 -1.67 4.57
C PHE A 186 -17.04 -2.02 4.68
N SER A 187 -16.52 -2.30 5.89
CA SER A 187 -15.10 -2.61 6.08
C SER A 187 -14.60 -3.75 5.19
N MET A 188 -15.40 -4.82 5.04
CA MET A 188 -15.08 -5.95 4.17
C MET A 188 -15.06 -5.57 2.68
N LEU A 189 -16.00 -4.71 2.25
CA LEU A 189 -16.04 -4.21 0.87
C LEU A 189 -14.74 -3.47 0.53
N ILE A 190 -14.26 -2.62 1.44
CA ILE A 190 -13.01 -1.87 1.23
C ILE A 190 -11.82 -2.83 1.05
N THR A 191 -11.68 -3.84 1.90
CA THR A 191 -10.60 -4.82 1.79
C THR A 191 -10.69 -5.63 0.49
N LEU A 192 -11.90 -6.02 0.07
CA LEU A 192 -12.10 -6.72 -1.20
C LEU A 192 -11.77 -5.84 -2.40
N MET A 193 -12.12 -4.55 -2.39
CA MET A 193 -11.75 -3.60 -3.44
C MET A 193 -10.23 -3.44 -3.54
N GLN A 194 -9.52 -3.36 -2.42
CA GLN A 194 -8.06 -3.27 -2.40
C GLN A 194 -7.41 -4.56 -2.92
N LEU A 195 -7.93 -5.73 -2.56
CA LEU A 195 -7.43 -7.01 -3.07
C LEU A 195 -7.67 -7.15 -4.58
N ALA A 196 -8.86 -6.78 -5.05
CA ALA A 196 -9.18 -6.75 -6.48
C ALA A 196 -8.25 -5.80 -7.26
N GLN A 197 -7.93 -4.64 -6.68
CA GLN A 197 -6.95 -3.71 -7.28
C GLN A 197 -5.58 -4.36 -7.48
N MET A 198 -5.10 -5.15 -6.51
CA MET A 198 -3.81 -5.83 -6.66
C MET A 198 -3.85 -6.89 -7.77
N VAL A 199 -4.95 -7.66 -7.87
CA VAL A 199 -5.14 -8.65 -8.94
C VAL A 199 -5.16 -7.97 -10.31
N VAL A 200 -5.90 -6.88 -10.47
CA VAL A 200 -5.93 -6.11 -11.72
C VAL A 200 -4.56 -5.51 -12.04
N GLY A 201 -3.85 -4.98 -11.05
CA GLY A 201 -2.49 -4.45 -11.22
C GLY A 201 -1.49 -5.51 -11.70
N ILE A 202 -1.53 -6.71 -11.12
CA ILE A 202 -0.74 -7.86 -11.57
C ILE A 202 -1.12 -8.23 -13.00
N ALA A 203 -2.42 -8.35 -13.31
CA ALA A 203 -2.89 -8.73 -14.64
C ALA A 203 -2.45 -7.75 -15.74
N VAL A 204 -2.57 -6.44 -15.51
CA VAL A 204 -2.12 -5.40 -16.44
C VAL A 204 -0.61 -5.46 -16.65
N THR A 205 0.15 -5.67 -15.58
CA THR A 205 1.62 -5.76 -15.64
C THR A 205 2.08 -7.01 -16.40
N VAL A 206 1.51 -8.17 -16.08
CA VAL A 206 1.79 -9.44 -16.78
C VAL A 206 1.38 -9.36 -18.25
N ALA A 207 0.23 -8.76 -18.56
CA ALA A 207 -0.19 -8.54 -19.94
C ALA A 207 0.82 -7.69 -20.72
N SER A 208 1.32 -6.59 -20.13
CA SER A 208 2.35 -5.76 -20.77
C SER A 208 3.62 -6.55 -21.10
N LEU A 209 4.07 -7.43 -20.21
CA LEU A 209 5.22 -8.30 -20.41
C LEU A 209 4.94 -9.37 -21.48
N ALA A 210 3.75 -9.96 -21.47
CA ALA A 210 3.34 -10.97 -22.44
C ALA A 210 3.25 -10.40 -23.86
N TYR A 211 2.77 -9.16 -24.02
CA TYR A 211 2.74 -8.50 -25.32
C TYR A 211 4.14 -8.19 -25.84
N GLN A 212 5.05 -7.70 -24.97
CA GLN A 212 6.45 -7.51 -25.34
C GLN A 212 7.14 -8.82 -25.73
N ALA A 213 6.89 -9.91 -24.98
CA ALA A 213 7.45 -11.23 -25.28
C ALA A 213 6.95 -11.80 -26.62
N ARG A 214 5.76 -11.38 -27.08
CA ARG A 214 5.21 -11.71 -28.41
C ARG A 214 5.70 -10.80 -29.53
N GLY A 215 6.62 -9.87 -29.25
CA GLY A 215 7.12 -8.90 -30.22
C GLY A 215 6.15 -7.79 -30.56
N GLN A 216 5.08 -7.58 -29.77
CA GLN A 216 4.13 -6.50 -29.97
C GLN A 216 4.67 -5.20 -29.37
N THR A 217 4.36 -4.07 -29.99
CA THR A 217 4.79 -2.75 -29.51
C THR A 217 4.09 -2.39 -28.22
N CYS A 218 4.84 -2.27 -27.13
CA CYS A 218 4.32 -1.86 -25.82
C CYS A 218 5.25 -0.84 -25.18
N TYR A 219 4.75 0.38 -24.95
CA TYR A 219 5.54 1.48 -24.38
C TYR A 219 5.66 1.36 -22.85
N VAL A 220 6.27 0.28 -22.37
CA VAL A 220 6.53 0.03 -20.94
C VAL A 220 7.91 -0.62 -20.80
N PRO A 221 8.90 0.05 -20.17
CA PRO A 221 10.21 -0.56 -19.94
C PRO A 221 10.10 -1.81 -19.06
N ILE A 222 10.83 -2.88 -19.41
CA ILE A 222 10.83 -4.15 -18.67
C ILE A 222 11.18 -3.95 -17.19
N VAL A 223 12.11 -3.05 -16.89
CA VAL A 223 12.49 -2.69 -15.51
C VAL A 223 11.29 -2.16 -14.73
N ASN A 224 10.46 -1.32 -15.36
CA ASN A 224 9.25 -0.82 -14.71
C ASN A 224 8.24 -1.94 -14.45
N SER A 225 7.99 -2.80 -15.45
CA SER A 225 7.09 -3.95 -15.27
C SER A 225 7.57 -4.90 -14.19
N PHE A 226 8.88 -5.13 -14.06
CA PHE A 226 9.44 -5.97 -12.99
C PHE A 226 9.23 -5.33 -11.61
N LEU A 227 9.56 -4.04 -11.45
CA LEU A 227 9.33 -3.31 -10.20
C LEU A 227 7.85 -3.25 -9.83
N GLY A 228 6.98 -3.04 -10.82
CA GLY A 228 5.53 -3.00 -10.64
C GLY A 228 4.98 -4.35 -10.23
N LEU A 229 5.42 -5.43 -10.88
CA LEU A 229 5.01 -6.79 -10.55
C LEU A 229 5.43 -7.16 -9.12
N LEU A 230 6.69 -6.87 -8.74
CA LEU A 230 7.18 -7.09 -7.39
C LEU A 230 6.35 -6.33 -6.35
N MET A 231 6.09 -5.04 -6.60
CA MET A 231 5.28 -4.20 -5.73
C MET A 231 3.85 -4.75 -5.58
N TYR A 232 3.13 -4.97 -6.68
CA TYR A 232 1.74 -5.46 -6.62
C TYR A 232 1.61 -6.87 -6.05
N ALA A 233 2.57 -7.76 -6.34
CA ALA A 233 2.60 -9.10 -5.76
C ALA A 233 2.84 -9.05 -4.25
N SER A 234 3.79 -8.21 -3.79
CA SER A 234 4.02 -8.02 -2.35
C SER A 234 2.75 -7.51 -1.67
N TYR A 235 2.12 -6.47 -2.21
CA TYR A 235 0.89 -5.91 -1.63
C TYR A 235 -0.25 -6.93 -1.60
N PHE A 236 -0.42 -7.74 -2.66
CA PHE A 236 -1.41 -8.81 -2.67
C PHE A 236 -1.22 -9.76 -1.50
N VAL A 237 0.02 -10.22 -1.25
CA VAL A 237 0.33 -11.11 -0.13
C VAL A 237 0.02 -10.44 1.21
N LEU A 238 0.48 -9.21 1.43
CA LEU A 238 0.22 -8.51 2.70
C LEU A 238 -1.29 -8.28 2.93
N PHE A 239 -2.03 -7.86 1.91
CA PHE A 239 -3.49 -7.67 2.01
C PHE A 239 -4.25 -8.98 2.18
N PHE A 240 -3.80 -10.06 1.53
CA PHE A 240 -4.41 -11.38 1.67
C PHE A 240 -4.20 -11.92 3.09
N VAL A 241 -2.99 -11.82 3.63
CA VAL A 241 -2.70 -12.18 5.03
C VAL A 241 -3.55 -11.36 5.98
N LEU A 242 -3.69 -10.05 5.76
CA LEU A 242 -4.58 -9.18 6.53
C LEU A 242 -6.05 -9.66 6.45
N PHE A 243 -6.54 -9.98 5.25
CA PHE A 243 -7.90 -10.47 5.04
C PHE A 243 -8.16 -11.80 5.77
N CYS A 244 -7.24 -12.77 5.64
CA CYS A 244 -7.32 -14.05 6.34
C CYS A 244 -7.39 -13.85 7.85
N ASN A 245 -6.53 -12.99 8.41
CA ASN A 245 -6.49 -12.71 9.84
C ASN A 245 -7.74 -11.98 10.35
N LEU A 246 -8.34 -11.09 9.55
CA LEU A 246 -9.52 -10.32 9.95
C LEU A 246 -10.84 -11.10 9.82
N TYR A 247 -10.98 -11.91 8.76
CA TYR A 247 -12.28 -12.47 8.37
C TYR A 247 -12.35 -13.99 8.44
N LEU A 248 -11.23 -14.70 8.21
CA LEU A 248 -11.22 -16.16 8.16
C LEU A 248 -10.76 -16.80 9.47
N ARG A 249 -9.89 -16.13 10.22
CA ARG A 249 -9.36 -16.63 11.48
C ARG A 249 -10.38 -16.47 12.61
N LYS A 250 -11.28 -17.45 12.74
CA LYS A 250 -12.17 -17.60 13.90
C LYS A 250 -11.33 -17.81 15.17
N LYS A 251 -11.78 -17.18 16.26
CA LYS A 251 -11.19 -17.28 17.58
C LYS A 251 -11.41 -18.69 18.12
N ASP A 252 -10.35 -19.50 18.25
CA ASP A 252 -10.41 -20.69 19.09
C ASP A 252 -10.62 -20.22 20.54
N ARG A 253 -11.87 -20.36 20.99
CA ARG A 253 -12.22 -20.39 22.42
C ARG A 253 -13.28 -21.47 22.59
N HIS A 254 -12.82 -22.71 22.80
CA HIS A 254 -13.28 -23.57 23.91
C HIS A 254 -12.64 -24.97 23.81
N GLY A 255 -11.83 -25.33 24.80
CA GLY A 255 -11.38 -26.69 25.08
C GLY A 255 -10.52 -26.67 26.36
N GLU A 256 -10.90 -27.48 27.36
CA GLU A 256 -10.34 -27.60 28.73
C GLU A 256 -10.79 -26.51 29.72
N GLY A 257 -11.47 -26.78 30.84
CA GLY A 257 -11.94 -28.00 31.49
C GLY A 257 -12.72 -27.56 32.75
N ARG A 258 -13.78 -28.28 33.10
CA ARG A 258 -14.80 -27.94 34.10
C ARG A 258 -14.43 -28.57 35.46
N ALA A 259 -14.38 -27.81 36.56
CA ALA A 259 -14.68 -28.30 37.92
C ALA A 259 -14.90 -27.17 38.98
N ASN A 260 -16.12 -27.16 39.52
CA ASN A 260 -16.62 -26.74 40.85
C ASN A 260 -16.45 -25.34 41.48
N GLY A 261 -17.61 -24.77 41.90
CA GLY A 261 -17.79 -23.93 43.10
C GLY A 261 -18.31 -22.50 42.86
N SER A 262 -19.55 -22.19 43.24
CA SER A 262 -20.18 -20.84 43.30
C SER A 262 -19.39 -19.82 44.16
N PRO A 263 -19.62 -18.48 44.13
CA PRO A 263 -20.76 -17.71 43.59
C PRO A 263 -20.38 -16.59 42.58
N VAL A 264 -21.39 -16.06 41.88
CA VAL A 264 -21.32 -15.07 40.78
C VAL A 264 -20.57 -13.77 41.15
N PRO A 265 -19.63 -13.30 40.30
CA PRO A 265 -19.35 -11.86 40.18
C PRO A 265 -19.20 -11.43 38.71
N PRO A 266 -18.96 -10.13 38.45
CA PRO A 266 -19.84 -9.25 37.70
C PRO A 266 -19.92 -9.55 36.18
N SER A 267 -20.93 -8.97 35.54
CA SER A 267 -21.18 -9.01 34.10
C SER A 267 -19.90 -8.98 33.24
N PRO A 268 -19.82 -9.79 32.17
CA PRO A 268 -18.59 -9.94 31.41
C PRO A 268 -18.16 -8.59 30.82
N PRO A 269 -16.86 -8.24 30.85
CA PRO A 269 -16.38 -7.06 30.15
C PRO A 269 -16.74 -7.21 28.67
N LYS A 270 -17.38 -6.17 28.12
CA LYS A 270 -17.80 -6.09 26.72
C LYS A 270 -16.67 -6.60 25.82
N ALA A 271 -16.98 -7.59 24.98
CA ALA A 271 -16.04 -8.14 24.02
C ALA A 271 -15.37 -7.01 23.22
N ALA A 272 -14.05 -6.91 23.30
CA ALA A 272 -13.25 -5.91 22.59
C ALA A 272 -13.56 -5.97 21.08
N SER A 273 -13.79 -4.78 20.51
CA SER A 273 -14.32 -4.63 19.15
C SER A 273 -13.24 -4.95 18.10
N PRO A 274 -13.62 -5.27 16.85
CA PRO A 274 -12.66 -5.48 15.76
C PRO A 274 -11.76 -4.27 15.46
N ALA A 275 -12.17 -3.05 15.83
CA ALA A 275 -11.34 -1.84 15.69
C ALA A 275 -10.28 -1.76 16.81
N ASP A 276 -10.66 -2.11 18.04
CA ASP A 276 -9.71 -2.26 19.16
C ASP A 276 -8.78 -3.46 18.92
N ARG A 277 -9.21 -4.40 18.07
CA ARG A 277 -8.41 -5.53 17.58
C ARG A 277 -7.47 -5.14 16.45
N PHE A 278 -7.81 -4.14 15.63
CA PHE A 278 -6.90 -3.58 14.62
C PHE A 278 -5.80 -2.76 15.30
N GLU A 279 -6.17 -1.97 16.32
CA GLU A 279 -5.22 -1.21 17.15
C GLU A 279 -4.38 -2.13 18.07
N GLY A 280 -4.98 -3.14 18.71
CA GLY A 280 -4.28 -4.08 19.59
C GLY A 280 -3.49 -5.19 18.88
N TRP A 281 -3.75 -5.46 17.60
CA TRP A 281 -3.01 -6.47 16.83
C TRP A 281 -1.77 -5.91 16.15
N ALA A 282 -1.80 -4.64 15.71
CA ALA A 282 -0.61 -3.96 15.20
C ALA A 282 0.50 -3.90 16.27
N VAL A 283 0.14 -3.67 17.54
CA VAL A 283 1.06 -3.75 18.68
C VAL A 283 1.61 -5.18 18.90
N LYS A 284 0.84 -6.23 18.58
CA LYS A 284 1.28 -7.63 18.70
C LYS A 284 2.07 -8.14 17.49
N TYR A 285 1.94 -7.50 16.32
CA TYR A 285 2.73 -7.84 15.14
C TYR A 285 4.16 -7.31 15.26
N ASP A 286 4.37 -6.15 15.89
CA ASP A 286 5.71 -5.63 16.23
C ASP A 286 6.49 -6.59 17.16
N GLU A 287 5.83 -7.27 18.11
CA GLU A 287 6.49 -8.29 18.97
C GLU A 287 6.87 -9.58 18.20
N LEU A 288 6.15 -9.91 17.12
CA LEU A 288 6.42 -11.08 16.27
C LEU A 288 7.44 -10.77 15.16
N GLU A 289 7.53 -9.52 14.69
CA GLU A 289 8.58 -9.10 13.75
C GLU A 289 9.97 -9.04 14.41
N MET A 290 10.09 -8.75 15.72
CA MET A 290 11.33 -8.96 16.48
C MET A 290 11.80 -10.43 16.46
N LEU A 291 10.86 -11.38 16.47
CA LEU A 291 11.18 -12.82 16.41
C LEU A 291 11.52 -13.29 14.98
N THR A 292 10.99 -12.65 13.94
CA THR A 292 11.42 -12.92 12.54
C THR A 292 12.71 -12.19 12.15
N ALA A 293 13.06 -11.07 12.80
CA ALA A 293 14.39 -10.46 12.70
C ALA A 293 15.46 -11.42 13.26
N SER A 294 15.17 -12.09 14.38
CA SER A 294 15.99 -13.20 14.91
C SER A 294 16.11 -14.40 13.94
N ALA A 295 15.10 -14.66 13.11
CA ALA A 295 15.17 -15.71 12.09
C ALA A 295 15.98 -15.28 10.85
N SER A 296 16.04 -13.99 10.54
CA SER A 296 16.90 -13.43 9.50
C SER A 296 18.38 -13.45 9.91
N GLU A 297 18.70 -13.32 11.19
CA GLU A 297 20.07 -13.55 11.71
C GLU A 297 20.45 -15.03 11.68
N ALA A 298 19.51 -15.94 11.98
CA ALA A 298 19.76 -17.39 11.88
C ALA A 298 19.96 -17.89 10.43
N MET A 299 19.51 -17.16 9.41
CA MET A 299 19.78 -17.46 7.99
C MET A 299 21.15 -16.97 7.50
N ASN A 300 21.81 -16.06 8.21
CA ASN A 300 23.19 -15.64 7.90
C ASN A 300 24.25 -16.61 8.45
N ASP A 301 23.92 -17.40 9.48
CA ASP A 301 24.83 -18.42 10.05
C ASP A 301 24.87 -19.75 9.27
N VAL A 302 24.05 -19.90 8.22
CA VAL A 302 24.01 -21.10 7.36
C VAL A 302 24.92 -20.97 6.12
N CYS A 303 25.53 -19.81 5.89
CA CYS A 303 26.46 -19.55 4.79
C CYS A 303 27.89 -19.23 5.25
N LEU A 304 28.44 -20.04 6.16
CA LEU A 304 29.89 -20.18 6.31
C LEU A 304 30.27 -21.63 5.99
N PRO A 305 31.14 -21.89 4.99
CA PRO A 305 31.65 -23.23 4.80
C PRO A 305 32.55 -23.57 5.99
N GLN A 306 32.18 -24.61 6.73
CA GLN A 306 33.13 -25.35 7.58
C GLN A 306 34.20 -25.94 6.66
N GLY A 307 35.31 -25.21 6.53
CA GLY A 307 36.52 -25.70 5.89
C GLY A 307 37.30 -26.59 6.85
N ASP A 308 36.97 -27.88 6.89
CA ASP A 308 37.81 -28.87 7.56
C ASP A 308 38.95 -29.34 6.63
N ALA A 309 40.15 -28.93 7.02
CA ALA A 309 41.41 -29.68 7.05
C ALA A 309 41.85 -30.50 5.82
N LEU A 310 42.95 -30.06 5.19
CA LEU A 310 43.98 -30.94 4.61
C LEU A 310 45.38 -30.34 4.87
N ALA A 311 46.01 -30.79 5.95
CA ALA A 311 47.43 -30.53 6.25
C ALA A 311 48.33 -31.57 5.54
N PRO A 312 49.48 -31.18 4.97
CA PRO A 312 50.42 -32.16 4.40
C PRO A 312 51.32 -32.75 5.50
N LYS A 313 51.35 -34.09 5.57
CA LYS A 313 52.29 -34.86 6.39
C LYS A 313 53.73 -34.63 5.93
N ARG A 314 54.53 -34.03 6.82
CA ARG A 314 55.99 -34.01 6.76
C ARG A 314 56.51 -35.40 7.16
N LYS A 315 57.13 -36.13 6.23
CA LYS A 315 57.95 -37.31 6.54
C LYS A 315 59.31 -36.81 7.03
N VAL A 316 59.73 -37.29 8.19
CA VAL A 316 61.12 -37.23 8.67
C VAL A 316 61.65 -38.66 8.62
N ALA A 317 62.67 -38.86 7.79
CA ALA A 317 63.78 -39.78 7.96
C ALA A 317 64.92 -39.23 7.10
#